data_AF-A0AAD4GLT1-F1
#
_entry.id   AF-A0AAD4GLT1-F1
#
_cell.length_a   1.000
_cell.length_b   1.000
_cell.length_c   1.000
_cell.angle_alpha   90.00
_cell.angle_beta   90.00
_cell.angle_gamma   90.00
#
_symmetry.space_group_name_H-M   'P 1'
#
loop_
_entity.id
_entity.type
_entity.pdbx_description
1 polymer ?
#
loop_
_entity_poly.entity_id
_entity_poly.type
_entity_poly.pdbx_seq_one_letter_code
_entity_poly.pdbx_strand_id
1 'polypeptide(L)' 'MNSFYVPSSPRSGVGIPTSKLTFVRGSDYQLSREYNLDNYKLCTLATEHDAKKAGSEVVKQVESPLLSGLIYPGLQALDE' A
#
# COMPACT_ATOMS: atom_id res chain seq x y z
N MET A 1 -21.06 -3.23 12.61
CA MET A 1 -20.72 -2.30 13.71
C MET A 1 -19.21 -2.35 13.92
N ASN A 2 -18.48 -1.40 13.35
CA ASN A 2 -17.16 -0.96 13.81
C ASN A 2 -16.97 0.42 13.20
N SER A 3 -17.57 1.41 13.86
CA SER A 3 -17.37 2.82 13.57
C SER A 3 -15.95 3.17 13.98
N PHE A 4 -15.01 3.12 13.04
CA PHE A 4 -13.69 3.72 13.23
C PHE A 4 -13.90 5.23 13.39
N TYR A 5 -13.79 5.72 14.62
CA TYR A 5 -13.78 7.14 14.93
C TYR A 5 -12.49 7.74 14.35
N VAL A 6 -12.60 8.38 13.18
CA VAL A 6 -11.49 9.13 12.59
C VAL A 6 -11.43 10.48 13.31
N PRO A 7 -10.39 10.77 14.11
CA PRO A 7 -10.26 12.08 14.72
C PRO A 7 -10.19 13.12 13.60
N SER A 8 -10.99 14.18 13.71
CA SER A 8 -10.91 15.36 12.87
C SER A 8 -9.47 15.89 12.88
N SER A 9 -8.71 15.54 11.86
CA SER A 9 -7.26 15.70 11.74
C SER A 9 -6.92 16.98 10.94
N PRO A 10 -5.65 17.48 10.95
CA PRO A 10 -5.23 18.91 10.98
C PRO A 10 -5.59 19.82 9.77
N ARG A 11 -6.42 19.35 8.84
CA ARG A 11 -6.82 20.05 7.62
C ARG A 11 -7.93 21.10 7.82
N SER A 12 -8.58 21.12 8.99
CA SER A 12 -9.56 22.15 9.34
C SER A 12 -8.98 23.57 9.33
N GLY A 13 -7.66 23.73 9.40
CA GLY A 13 -6.97 25.03 9.29
C GLY A 13 -6.71 25.52 7.87
N VAL A 14 -6.82 24.67 6.83
CA VAL A 14 -6.39 24.99 5.45
C VAL A 14 -7.58 25.25 4.50
N GLY A 15 -8.83 25.13 4.97
CA GLY A 15 -10.01 25.53 4.20
C GLY A 15 -10.23 24.77 2.88
N ILE A 16 -9.68 23.55 2.75
CA ILE A 16 -9.80 22.75 1.53
C ILE A 16 -11.17 22.05 1.52
N PRO A 17 -11.99 22.21 0.47
CA PRO A 17 -13.29 21.54 0.38
C PRO A 17 -13.12 20.02 0.28
N THR A 18 -13.69 19.29 1.25
CA THR A 18 -13.58 17.82 1.38
C THR A 18 -14.70 17.05 0.69
N SER A 19 -15.63 17.72 0.01
CA SER A 19 -16.81 17.08 -0.60
C SER A 19 -16.49 16.05 -1.69
N LYS A 20 -15.28 16.08 -2.25
CA LYS A 20 -14.79 15.11 -3.25
C LYS A 20 -13.70 14.17 -2.71
N LEU A 21 -13.40 14.23 -1.42
CA LEU A 21 -12.37 13.40 -0.80
C LEU A 21 -12.98 12.06 -0.38
N THR A 22 -12.48 10.97 -0.95
CA THR A 22 -12.87 9.61 -0.58
C THR A 22 -11.74 8.96 0.20
N PHE A 23 -12.08 8.37 1.34
CA PHE A 23 -11.17 7.52 2.11
C PHE A 23 -11.52 6.07 1.83
N VAL A 24 -10.54 5.31 1.35
CA VAL A 24 -10.66 3.87 1.12
C VAL A 24 -9.62 3.18 1.99
N ARG A 25 -10.01 2.12 2.70
CA ARG A 25 -9.06 1.33 3.48
C ARG A 25 -8.48 0.25 2.57
N GLY A 26 -7.16 0.07 2.57
CA GLY A 26 -6.50 -0.93 1.71
C GLY A 26 -7.07 -2.35 1.86
N SER A 27 -7.40 -2.76 3.09
CA SER A 27 -8.02 -4.07 3.36
C SER A 27 -9.39 -4.28 2.71
N ASP A 28 -10.04 -3.23 2.22
CA ASP A 28 -11.34 -3.32 1.54
C ASP A 28 -11.22 -4.00 0.17
N TYR A 29 -10.04 -3.96 -0.48
CA TYR A 29 -9.81 -4.54 -1.80
C TYR A 29 -8.55 -5.41 -1.91
N GLN A 30 -7.51 -5.15 -1.11
CA GLN A 30 -6.22 -5.88 -1.19
C GLN A 30 -6.34 -7.36 -0.81
N LEU A 31 -7.44 -7.77 -0.15
CA LEU A 31 -7.72 -9.16 0.20
C LEU A 31 -8.60 -9.89 -0.84
N SER A 32 -8.98 -9.21 -1.91
CA SER A 32 -9.77 -9.79 -3.00
C SER A 32 -8.97 -10.84 -3.77
N ARG A 33 -9.67 -11.76 -4.43
CA ARG A 33 -9.06 -12.83 -5.22
C ARG A 33 -8.27 -12.25 -6.39
N GLU A 34 -8.85 -11.25 -7.04
CA GLU A 34 -8.34 -10.58 -8.22
C GLU A 34 -7.01 -9.91 -7.90
N TYR A 35 -6.97 -9.12 -6.83
CA TYR A 35 -5.77 -8.43 -6.37
C TYR A 35 -4.65 -9.41 -6.00
N ASN A 36 -4.98 -10.50 -5.29
CA ASN A 36 -4.00 -11.52 -4.95
C ASN A 36 -3.44 -12.25 -6.18
N LEU A 37 -4.29 -12.51 -7.18
CA LEU A 37 -3.86 -13.14 -8.43
C LEU A 37 -2.90 -12.24 -9.21
N ASP A 38 -3.20 -10.95 -9.28
CA ASP A 38 -2.32 -9.98 -9.96
C ASP A 38 -1.00 -9.78 -9.20
N ASN A 39 -1.03 -9.79 -7.86
CA ASN A 39 0.19 -9.82 -7.06
C ASN A 39 1.04 -11.08 -7.37
N TYR A 40 0.44 -12.26 -7.49
CA TYR A 40 1.20 -13.46 -7.88
C TYR A 40 1.80 -13.34 -9.28
N LYS A 41 1.06 -12.80 -10.26
CA LYS A 41 1.62 -12.55 -11.60
C LYS A 41 2.80 -11.57 -11.52
N LEU A 42 2.68 -10.50 -10.75
CA LEU A 42 3.75 -9.53 -10.59
C LEU A 42 5.01 -10.16 -9.98
N CYS A 43 4.86 -11.04 -8.99
CA CYS A 43 5.97 -11.82 -8.43
C CYS A 43 6.66 -12.75 -9.44
N THR A 44 5.99 -13.14 -10.54
CA THR A 44 6.64 -13.91 -11.62
C THR A 44 7.48 -13.06 -12.56
N LEU A 45 7.25 -11.74 -12.58
CA LEU A 45 7.91 -10.79 -13.50
C LEU A 45 9.04 -10.03 -12.80
N ALA A 46 8.91 -9.77 -11.51
CA ALA A 46 9.88 -9.02 -10.73
C ALA A 46 11.03 -9.92 -10.23
N THR A 47 12.26 -9.45 -10.38
CA THR A 47 13.41 -10.08 -9.73
C THR A 47 13.57 -9.60 -8.29
N GLU A 48 14.22 -10.39 -7.44
CA GLU A 48 14.54 -9.99 -6.06
C GLU A 48 15.33 -8.67 -6.01
N HIS A 49 16.27 -8.49 -6.95
CA HIS A 49 17.08 -7.29 -7.06
C HIS A 49 16.22 -6.05 -7.33
N ASP A 50 15.28 -6.15 -8.27
CA ASP A 50 14.43 -5.01 -8.66
C ASP A 50 13.43 -4.68 -7.55
N ALA A 51 12.88 -5.68 -6.88
CA ALA A 51 12.02 -5.51 -5.71
C ALA A 51 12.75 -4.79 -4.55
N LYS A 52 14.00 -5.19 -4.24
CA LYS A 52 14.83 -4.52 -3.23
C LYS A 52 15.12 -3.07 -3.60
N LYS A 53 15.43 -2.82 -4.87
CA LYS A 53 15.72 -1.47 -5.38
C LYS A 53 14.48 -0.58 -5.31
N ALA A 54 13.31 -1.08 -5.69
CA ALA A 54 12.05 -0.33 -5.60
C ALA A 54 11.65 0.00 -4.16
N GLY A 55 12.00 -0.86 -3.21
CA GLY A 55 11.71 -0.68 -1.78
C GLY A 55 12.77 0.07 -0.97
N SER A 56 13.88 0.52 -1.57
CA SER A 56 15.05 0.96 -0.80
C SER A 56 14.83 2.20 0.05
N GLU A 57 13.96 3.11 -0.40
CA GLU A 57 13.66 4.38 0.29
C GLU A 57 12.41 4.30 1.18
N VAL A 58 11.57 3.29 0.99
CA VAL A 58 10.24 3.18 1.62
C VAL A 58 10.14 2.04 2.62
N VAL A 59 10.98 1.00 2.50
CA VAL A 59 11.03 -0.13 3.43
C VAL A 59 12.27 0.00 4.32
N LYS A 60 12.13 -0.38 5.60
CA LYS A 60 13.25 -0.40 6.53
C LYS A 60 14.34 -1.35 6.05
N GLN A 61 15.54 -0.82 5.83
CA GLN A 61 16.71 -1.59 5.44
C GLN A 61 17.27 -2.37 6.64
N VAL A 62 17.34 -3.69 6.51
CA VAL A 62 17.89 -4.59 7.52
C VAL A 62 18.76 -5.64 6.83
N GLU A 63 19.77 -6.16 7.53
CA GLU A 63 20.75 -7.12 6.99
C GLU A 63 20.09 -8.41 6.45
N SER A 64 18.97 -8.82 7.04
CA SER A 64 18.13 -9.93 6.59
C SER A 64 16.71 -9.44 6.35
N PRO A 65 16.38 -8.92 5.14
CA PRO A 65 15.07 -8.36 4.86
C PRO A 65 13.99 -9.44 4.86
N LEU A 66 12.84 -9.11 5.46
CA LEU A 66 11.66 -9.95 5.40
C LEU A 66 11.12 -9.97 3.96
N LEU A 67 10.53 -11.08 3.56
CA LEU A 67 9.86 -11.21 2.25
C LEU A 67 8.77 -10.15 2.04
N SER A 68 8.09 -9.73 3.12
CA SER A 68 7.09 -8.65 3.07
C SER A 68 7.67 -7.34 2.55
N GLY A 69 8.94 -7.05 2.81
CA GLY A 69 9.63 -5.87 2.27
C GLY A 69 9.88 -5.93 0.77
N LEU A 70 9.96 -7.13 0.20
CA LEU A 70 10.12 -7.35 -1.24
C LEU A 70 8.79 -7.29 -1.98
N ILE A 71 7.71 -7.73 -1.34
CA ILE A 71 6.36 -7.74 -1.94
C ILE A 71 5.74 -6.34 -1.92
N TYR A 72 6.06 -5.52 -0.91
CA TYR A 72 5.43 -4.22 -0.67
C TYR A 72 5.43 -3.26 -1.88
N PRO A 73 6.54 -3.05 -2.61
CA PRO A 73 6.52 -2.18 -3.80
C PRO A 73 5.56 -2.66 -4.89
N GLY A 74 5.39 -3.97 -5.01
CA GLY A 74 4.46 -4.55 -5.96
C GLY A 74 2.99 -4.32 -5.60
N LEU A 75 2.65 -4.40 -4.31
CA LEU A 75 1.32 -4.05 -3.82
C LEU A 75 1.02 -2.57 -4.04
N GLN A 76 2.00 -1.70 -3.77
CA GLN A 76 1.85 -0.26 -4.03
C GLN A 76 1.59 0.02 -5.52
N ALA A 77 2.26 -0.68 -6.43
CA ALA A 77 2.03 -0.54 -7.87
C ALA A 77 0.66 -1.07 -8.34
N LEU A 78 0.04 -1.99 -7.60
CA LEU A 78 -1.32 -2.47 -7.87
C LEU A 78 -2.41 -1.57 -7.26
N ASP A 79 -2.04 -0.71 -6.31
CA ASP A 79 -2.94 0.27 -5.70
C ASP A 79 -3.06 1.56 -6.54
N GLU A 80 -2.08 1.83 -7.43
CA GLU A 80 -2.06 2.95 -8.40
C GLU A 80 -2.95 2.69 -9.63
#